data_AF-A0A7S0AR78-F1
#
_entry.id   AF-A0A7S0AR78-F1
#
_cell.length_a   1.000
_cell.length_b   1.000
_cell.length_c   1.000
_cell.angle_alpha   90.00
_cell.angle_beta   90.00
_cell.angle_gamma   90.00
#
_symmetry.space_group_name_H-M   'P 1'
#
loop_
_entity.id
_entity.type
_entity.pdbx_description
1 polymer ?
#
loop_
_entity_poly.entity_id
_entity_poly.type
_entity_poly.pdbx_seq_one_letter_code
_entity_poly.pdbx_strand_id
1 'polypeptide(L)'
;VETTVCCGQWALWKPKTIAYGADKVLSLAEPDNELKRIIRLAIPFTLSTVGEAFFDAVIVAVLSRFLGTNAVTAYVLVELLLGLSDELIGGIIDAEGTICAHAFGAGNNFLAGQYVQISLLFYVIFSIPFLLMWAY
;
A
#
# COMPACT_ATOMS: atom_id res chain seq x y z
N VAL A 1 14.34 -15.13 -32.35
CA VAL A 1 14.25 -14.26 -33.55
C VAL A 1 15.02 -12.99 -33.20
N GLU A 2 16.10 -12.73 -33.92
CA GLU A 2 17.09 -11.67 -33.63
C GLU A 2 16.44 -10.29 -33.62
N THR A 3 16.60 -9.56 -32.52
CA THR A 3 16.15 -8.18 -32.36
C THR A 3 17.20 -7.23 -32.96
N THR A 4 17.13 -6.99 -34.27
CA THR A 4 17.80 -5.82 -34.86
C THR A 4 16.99 -4.58 -34.51
N VAL A 5 17.23 -4.03 -33.31
CA VAL A 5 16.81 -2.68 -32.96
C VAL A 5 17.55 -1.74 -33.90
N CYS A 6 16.85 -1.21 -34.90
CA CYS A 6 17.40 -0.23 -35.83
C CYS A 6 17.80 1.03 -35.05
N CYS A 7 19.05 1.12 -34.57
CA CYS A 7 19.58 2.34 -33.97
C CYS A 7 19.75 3.41 -35.06
N GLY A 8 18.83 4.36 -35.10
CA GLY A 8 18.88 5.53 -35.96
C GLY A 8 18.05 6.67 -35.37
N GLN A 9 18.42 7.91 -35.69
CA GLN A 9 17.95 9.15 -35.05
C GLN A 9 16.42 9.43 -35.13
N TRP A 10 15.64 8.52 -35.75
CA TRP A 10 14.18 8.55 -35.89
C TRP A 10 13.51 7.16 -35.84
N ALA A 11 14.17 6.16 -35.24
CA ALA A 11 13.71 4.77 -35.26
C ALA A 11 12.43 4.49 -34.46
N LEU A 12 12.14 5.31 -33.45
CA LEU A 12 10.94 5.22 -32.60
C LEU A 12 9.65 5.59 -33.32
N TRP A 13 9.71 6.48 -34.31
CA TRP A 13 8.54 7.01 -35.02
C TRP A 13 8.17 6.21 -36.28
N LYS A 14 8.89 5.12 -36.56
CA LYS A 14 8.53 4.25 -37.68
C LYS A 14 7.22 3.51 -37.34
N PRO A 15 6.23 3.49 -38.25
CA PRO A 15 4.93 2.87 -37.99
C PRO A 15 5.03 1.38 -37.64
N LYS A 16 6.05 0.68 -38.18
CA LYS A 16 6.35 -0.71 -37.83
C LYS A 16 6.85 -0.90 -36.40
N THR A 17 7.64 0.05 -35.87
CA THR A 17 8.12 0.03 -34.49
C THR A 17 7.00 0.37 -33.50
N ILE A 18 6.12 1.30 -33.87
CA ILE A 18 4.93 1.67 -33.09
C ILE A 18 3.92 0.50 -33.07
N ALA A 19 3.66 -0.13 -34.22
CA ALA A 19 2.78 -1.29 -34.29
C ALA A 19 3.31 -2.48 -33.47
N TYR A 20 4.62 -2.76 -33.57
CA TYR A 20 5.25 -3.80 -32.74
C TYR A 20 5.21 -3.47 -31.24
N GLY A 21 5.40 -2.20 -30.88
CA GLY A 21 5.24 -1.73 -29.50
C GLY A 21 3.80 -1.91 -29.00
N ALA A 22 2.81 -1.56 -29.83
CA ALA A 22 1.39 -1.73 -29.52
C ALA A 22 1.01 -3.20 -29.35
N ASP A 23 1.46 -4.09 -30.26
CA ASP A 23 1.26 -5.53 -30.14
C ASP A 23 1.93 -6.10 -28.88
N LYS A 24 3.13 -5.60 -28.52
CA LYS A 24 3.80 -6.00 -27.28
C LYS A 24 3.03 -5.56 -26.03
N VAL A 25 2.52 -4.33 -26.02
CA VAL A 25 1.67 -3.82 -24.92
C VAL A 25 0.36 -4.60 -24.84
N LEU A 26 -0.24 -4.95 -26.00
CA LEU A 26 -1.45 -5.76 -26.04
C LEU A 26 -1.20 -7.18 -25.54
N SER A 27 -0.06 -7.78 -25.87
CA SER A 27 0.36 -9.09 -25.33
C SER A 27 0.66 -9.07 -23.82
N LEU A 28 1.07 -7.92 -23.28
CA LEU A 28 1.22 -7.73 -21.82
C LEU A 28 -0.13 -7.55 -21.12
N ALA A 29 -1.17 -7.15 -21.85
CA ALA A 29 -2.52 -6.96 -21.34
C ALA A 29 -3.36 -8.26 -21.42
N GLU A 30 -2.83 -9.35 -21.99
CA GLU A 30 -3.50 -10.63 -21.96
C GLU A 30 -3.68 -11.10 -20.50
N PRO A 31 -4.90 -11.49 -20.09
CA PRO A 31 -5.18 -11.83 -18.71
C PRO A 31 -4.49 -13.14 -18.31
N ASP A 32 -3.33 -13.00 -17.69
CA ASP A 32 -2.54 -14.09 -17.14
C ASP A 32 -3.13 -14.64 -15.82
N ASN A 33 -2.75 -15.88 -15.48
CA ASN A 33 -3.10 -16.48 -14.19
C ASN A 33 -2.59 -15.66 -13.00
N GLU A 34 -1.45 -14.98 -13.14
CA GLU A 34 -0.91 -14.08 -12.12
C GLU A 34 -1.79 -12.85 -11.94
N LEU A 35 -2.30 -12.26 -13.04
CA LEU A 35 -3.26 -11.14 -12.97
C LEU A 35 -4.51 -11.55 -12.18
N LYS A 36 -5.05 -12.75 -12.44
CA LYS A 36 -6.20 -13.28 -11.70
C LYS A 36 -5.91 -13.44 -10.20
N ARG A 37 -4.69 -13.83 -9.83
CA ARG A 37 -4.26 -13.94 -8.43
C ARG A 37 -4.14 -12.57 -7.76
N ILE A 38 -3.53 -11.60 -8.44
CA ILE A 38 -3.42 -10.22 -7.97
C ILE A 38 -4.80 -9.61 -7.79
N ILE A 39 -5.71 -9.75 -8.76
CA ILE A 39 -7.08 -9.23 -8.66
C ILE A 39 -7.83 -9.88 -7.47
N ARG A 40 -7.65 -11.19 -7.25
CA ARG A 40 -8.26 -11.89 -6.11
C ARG A 40 -7.79 -11.31 -4.76
N LEU A 41 -6.57 -10.81 -4.67
CA LEU A 41 -6.05 -10.13 -3.47
C LEU A 41 -6.47 -8.65 -3.44
N ALA A 42 -6.48 -7.96 -4.57
CA ALA A 42 -6.84 -6.54 -4.65
C ALA A 42 -8.30 -6.29 -4.23
N ILE A 43 -9.23 -7.19 -4.55
CA ILE A 43 -10.64 -7.07 -4.17
C ILE A 43 -10.82 -6.94 -2.64
N PRO A 44 -10.35 -7.88 -1.80
CA PRO A 44 -10.50 -7.75 -0.35
C PRO A 44 -9.74 -6.55 0.23
N PHE A 45 -8.55 -6.22 -0.29
CA PHE A 45 -7.81 -5.04 0.17
C PHE A 45 -8.57 -3.74 -0.12
N THR A 46 -9.04 -3.55 -1.35
CA THR A 46 -9.81 -2.34 -1.73
C THR A 46 -11.13 -2.24 -0.97
N LEU A 47 -11.81 -3.37 -0.75
CA LEU A 47 -13.03 -3.40 0.06
C LEU A 47 -12.76 -2.99 1.51
N SER A 48 -11.64 -3.43 2.09
CA SER A 48 -11.23 -3.03 3.44
C SER A 48 -11.03 -1.53 3.54
N THR A 49 -10.25 -0.92 2.64
CA THR A 49 -9.97 0.52 2.64
C THR A 49 -11.21 1.37 2.40
N VAL A 50 -12.13 0.91 1.53
CA VAL A 50 -13.41 1.61 1.32
C VAL A 50 -14.29 1.53 2.58
N GLY A 51 -14.29 0.37 3.26
CA GLY A 51 -15.01 0.19 4.51
C GLY A 51 -14.51 1.12 5.60
N GLU A 52 -13.20 1.19 5.79
CA GLU A 52 -12.52 2.08 6.73
C GLU A 52 -12.92 3.55 6.51
N ALA A 53 -12.75 4.06 5.29
CA ALA A 53 -13.12 5.44 4.94
C ALA A 53 -14.62 5.74 5.18
N PHE A 54 -15.48 4.75 4.97
CA PHE A 54 -16.91 4.89 5.27
C PHE A 54 -17.18 5.00 6.77
N PHE A 55 -16.55 4.15 7.59
CA PHE A 55 -16.74 4.19 9.05
C PHE A 55 -16.20 5.49 9.66
N ASP A 56 -15.05 5.97 9.19
CA ASP A 56 -14.48 7.25 9.66
C ASP A 56 -15.43 8.42 9.36
N ALA A 57 -16.00 8.46 8.15
CA ALA A 57 -16.99 9.47 7.78
C ALA A 57 -18.24 9.41 8.69
N VAL A 58 -18.70 8.21 9.05
CA VAL A 58 -19.82 8.03 9.98
C VAL A 58 -19.47 8.53 11.38
N ILE A 59 -18.27 8.25 11.89
CA ILE A 59 -17.80 8.71 13.20
C ILE A 59 -17.78 10.24 13.24
N VAL A 60 -17.17 10.89 12.24
CA VAL A 60 -17.13 12.36 12.15
C VAL A 60 -18.54 12.96 12.06
N ALA A 61 -19.44 12.35 11.27
CA ALA A 61 -20.83 12.80 11.16
C ALA A 61 -21.56 12.70 12.51
N VAL A 62 -21.36 11.62 13.26
CA VAL A 62 -21.92 11.45 14.61
C VAL A 62 -21.37 12.50 15.57
N LEU A 63 -20.04 12.70 15.61
CA LEU A 63 -19.41 13.72 16.46
C LEU A 63 -19.94 15.13 16.15
N SER A 64 -20.12 15.45 14.86
CA SER A 64 -20.66 16.74 14.43
C SER A 64 -22.07 17.01 14.92
N ARG A 65 -22.88 15.96 15.04
CA ARG A 65 -24.25 16.07 15.53
C ARG A 65 -24.33 16.21 17.05
N PHE A 66 -23.43 15.57 17.81
CA PHE A 66 -23.52 15.53 19.27
C PHE A 66 -22.71 16.60 20.01
N LEU A 67 -21.52 16.98 19.52
CA LEU A 67 -20.63 17.92 20.22
C LEU A 67 -20.57 19.33 19.60
N GLY A 68 -21.17 19.51 18.40
CA GLY A 68 -21.17 20.78 17.68
C GLY A 68 -19.86 21.07 16.93
N THR A 69 -19.86 22.13 16.12
CA THR A 69 -18.80 22.40 15.13
C THR A 69 -17.42 22.60 15.74
N ASN A 70 -17.30 23.32 16.85
CA ASN A 70 -16.00 23.63 17.46
C ASN A 70 -15.26 22.38 17.98
N ALA A 71 -16.01 21.43 18.54
CA ALA A 71 -15.44 20.18 19.04
C ALA A 71 -14.97 19.27 17.90
N VAL A 72 -15.69 19.25 16.77
CA VAL A 72 -15.26 18.50 15.58
C VAL A 72 -14.00 19.08 14.97
N THR A 73 -13.88 20.41 14.88
CA THR A 73 -12.65 21.01 14.34
C THR A 73 -11.43 20.67 15.19
N ALA A 74 -11.58 20.67 16.53
CA ALA A 74 -10.52 20.25 17.44
C ALA A 74 -10.21 18.75 17.28
N TYR A 75 -11.23 17.90 17.16
CA TYR A 75 -11.06 16.47 16.92
C TYR A 75 -10.27 16.19 15.64
N VAL A 76 -10.67 16.78 14.51
CA VAL A 76 -10.00 16.57 13.21
C VAL A 76 -8.52 17.03 13.27
N LEU A 77 -8.22 18.13 13.95
CA LEU A 77 -6.82 18.58 14.12
C LEU A 77 -5.99 17.58 14.92
N VAL A 78 -6.55 17.00 15.99
CA VAL A 78 -5.88 16.00 16.81
C VAL A 78 -5.74 14.68 16.05
N GLU A 79 -6.78 14.27 15.33
CA GLU A 79 -6.78 13.07 14.48
C GLU A 79 -5.69 13.13 13.39
N LEU A 80 -5.48 14.29 12.75
CA LEU A 80 -4.40 14.47 11.79
C LEU A 80 -3.01 14.27 12.41
N LEU A 81 -2.78 14.76 13.63
CA LEU A 81 -1.52 14.60 14.35
C LEU A 81 -1.33 13.16 14.87
N LEU A 82 -2.41 12.53 15.32
CA LEU A 82 -2.44 11.12 15.71
C LEU A 82 -2.12 10.23 14.51
N GLY A 83 -2.78 10.47 13.37
CA GLY A 83 -2.54 9.75 12.12
C GLY A 83 -1.09 9.88 11.64
N LEU A 84 -0.47 11.05 11.78
CA LEU A 84 0.96 11.20 11.49
C LEU A 84 1.85 10.34 12.40
N SER A 85 1.50 10.25 13.68
CA SER A 85 2.25 9.43 14.64
C SER A 85 2.06 7.94 14.36
N ASP A 86 0.84 7.54 13.98
CA ASP A 86 0.47 6.16 13.68
C ASP A 86 1.15 5.69 12.39
N GLU A 87 1.17 6.51 11.33
CA GLU A 87 1.83 6.20 10.05
C GLU A 87 3.34 5.93 10.22
N LEU A 88 4.01 6.65 11.14
CA LEU A 88 5.43 6.40 11.44
C LEU A 88 5.68 5.00 12.01
N ILE A 89 4.72 4.48 12.79
CA ILE A 89 4.78 3.12 13.33
C ILE A 89 4.30 2.12 12.27
N GLY A 90 3.25 2.46 11.51
CA GLY A 90 2.69 1.69 10.40
C GLY A 90 3.72 1.38 9.32
N GLY A 91 4.67 2.29 9.06
CA GLY A 91 5.78 2.06 8.14
C GLY A 91 6.63 0.82 8.46
N ILE A 92 6.69 0.38 9.73
CA ILE A 92 7.35 -0.88 10.13
C ILE A 92 6.57 -2.08 9.59
N ILE A 93 5.24 -2.04 9.69
CA ILE A 93 4.33 -3.10 9.22
C ILE A 93 4.36 -3.18 7.69
N ASP A 94 4.40 -2.05 7.00
CA ASP A 94 4.51 -2.02 5.53
C ASP A 94 5.85 -2.60 5.04
N ALA A 95 6.94 -2.26 5.73
CA ALA A 95 8.26 -2.83 5.46
C ALA A 95 8.28 -4.34 5.72
N GLU A 96 7.66 -4.80 6.81
CA GLU A 96 7.50 -6.22 7.14
C GLU A 96 6.78 -6.98 6.01
N GLY A 97 5.68 -6.43 5.49
CA GLY A 97 4.92 -7.05 4.40
C GLY A 97 5.79 -7.35 3.18
N THR A 98 6.70 -6.43 2.84
CA THR A 98 7.62 -6.58 1.71
C THR A 98 8.67 -7.68 1.95
N ILE A 99 9.35 -7.68 3.10
CA ILE A 99 10.38 -8.69 3.42
C ILE A 99 9.77 -10.08 3.63
N CYS A 100 8.56 -10.16 4.19
CA CYS A 100 7.83 -11.41 4.34
C CYS A 100 7.40 -11.97 2.98
N ALA A 101 6.93 -11.12 2.06
CA ALA A 101 6.60 -11.55 0.70
C ALA A 101 7.83 -12.10 -0.04
N HIS A 102 9.01 -11.50 0.15
CA HIS A 102 10.26 -12.03 -0.40
C HIS A 102 10.67 -13.39 0.19
N ALA A 103 10.61 -13.54 1.52
CA ALA A 103 10.94 -14.80 2.18
C ALA A 103 9.98 -15.92 1.79
N PHE A 104 8.68 -15.60 1.70
CA PHE A 104 7.65 -16.53 1.26
C PHE A 104 7.84 -16.93 -0.21
N GLY A 105 8.17 -15.97 -1.08
CA GLY A 105 8.51 -16.23 -2.48
C GLY A 105 9.75 -17.09 -2.68
N ALA A 106 10.72 -17.03 -1.76
CA ALA A 106 11.91 -17.88 -1.73
C ALA A 106 11.66 -19.28 -1.12
N GLY A 107 10.44 -19.57 -0.67
CA GLY A 107 10.07 -20.84 -0.02
C GLY A 107 10.57 -20.99 1.41
N ASN A 108 11.13 -19.94 2.01
CA ASN A 108 11.67 -19.97 3.38
C ASN A 108 10.68 -19.40 4.39
N ASN A 109 9.68 -20.21 4.73
CA ASN A 109 8.62 -19.83 5.66
C ASN A 109 9.11 -19.63 7.11
N PHE A 110 10.21 -20.27 7.49
CA PHE A 110 10.79 -20.09 8.83
C PHE A 110 11.38 -18.68 8.99
N LEU A 111 12.10 -18.21 7.97
CA LEU A 111 12.66 -16.86 7.96
C LEU A 111 11.56 -15.79 7.94
N ALA A 112 10.45 -16.03 7.24
CA ALA A 112 9.29 -15.14 7.28
C ALA A 112 8.76 -14.98 8.71
N GLY A 113 8.65 -16.06 9.48
CA GLY A 113 8.25 -16.00 10.89
C GLY A 113 9.22 -15.19 11.76
N GLN A 114 10.53 -15.25 11.48
CA GLN A 114 11.53 -14.44 12.19
C GLN A 114 11.38 -12.94 11.88
N TYR A 115 11.05 -12.58 10.63
CA TYR A 115 10.78 -11.19 10.27
C TYR A 115 9.57 -10.61 11.00
N VAL A 116 8.49 -11.39 11.13
CA VAL A 116 7.30 -10.99 11.91
C VAL A 116 7.68 -10.75 13.38
N GLN A 117 8.48 -11.63 13.99
CA GLN A 117 8.92 -11.47 15.38
C GLN A 117 9.76 -10.21 15.58
N ILE A 118 10.67 -9.93 14.66
CA ILE A 118 11.52 -8.74 14.70
C ILE A 118 10.69 -7.47 14.50
N SER A 119 9.76 -7.48 13.53
CA SER A 119 8.83 -6.38 13.29
C SER A 119 7.98 -6.07 14.53
N LEU A 120 7.44 -7.10 15.18
CA LEU A 120 6.68 -6.95 16.43
C LEU A 120 7.53 -6.30 17.54
N LEU A 121 8.79 -6.70 17.70
CA LEU A 121 9.68 -6.08 18.68
C LEU A 121 9.92 -4.61 18.37
N PHE A 122 10.19 -4.27 17.10
CA PHE A 122 10.34 -2.87 16.69
C PHE A 122 9.06 -2.07 16.91
N TYR A 123 7.90 -2.61 16.54
CA TYR A 123 6.60 -1.99 16.78
C TYR A 123 6.39 -1.66 18.27
N VAL A 124 6.68 -2.60 19.17
CA VAL A 124 6.54 -2.35 20.62
C VAL A 124 7.53 -1.30 21.11
N ILE A 125 8.79 -1.36 20.68
CA ILE A 125 9.82 -0.39 21.11
C ILE A 125 9.48 1.03 20.63
N PHE A 126 9.05 1.17 19.37
CA PHE A 126 8.74 2.47 18.79
C PHE A 126 7.37 3.01 19.18
N SER A 127 6.40 2.16 19.54
CA SER A 127 5.09 2.64 20.02
C SER A 127 5.12 3.24 21.43
N ILE A 128 6.01 2.78 22.32
CA ILE A 128 6.15 3.31 23.69
C ILE A 128 6.39 4.83 23.74
N PRO A 129 7.35 5.43 23.01
CA PRO A 129 7.56 6.88 23.06
C PRO A 129 6.36 7.67 22.53
N PHE A 130 5.66 7.20 21.49
CA PHE A 130 4.44 7.85 21.00
C PHE A 130 3.30 7.74 22.00
N LEU A 131 3.12 6.59 22.66
CA LEU A 131 2.14 6.45 23.74
C LEU A 131 2.42 7.42 24.90
N LEU A 132 3.68 7.60 25.28
CA LEU A 132 4.07 8.56 26.32
C LEU A 132 3.82 10.01 25.88
N MET A 133 4.09 10.33 24.61
CA MET A 133 3.84 11.66 24.05
C MET A 133 2.36 12.03 24.04
N TRP A 134 1.46 11.08 23.77
CA TRP A 134 0.01 11.31 23.73
C TRP A 134 -0.69 11.18 25.09
N ALA A 135 -0.03 10.59 26.09
CA ALA A 135 -0.55 10.46 27.44
C ALA A 135 -0.44 11.75 28.28
N TYR A 136 0.46 12.67 27.92
CA TYR A 136 0.73 13.93 28.62
C TYR A 136 0.38 15.14 27.75
#